data_AF-A0A1F6EAA8-F1
#
_entry.id   AF-A0A1F6EAA8-F1
#
_cell.length_a   1.000
_cell.length_b   1.000
_cell.length_c   1.000
_cell.angle_alpha   90.00
_cell.angle_beta   90.00
_cell.angle_gamma   90.00
#
_symmetry.space_group_name_H-M   'P 1'
#
loop_
_entity.id
_entity.type
_entity.pdbx_description
1 polymer ?
#
loop_
_entity_poly.entity_id
_entity_poly.type
_entity_poly.pdbx_seq_one_letter_code
_entity_poly.pdbx_strand_id
1 'polypeptide(L)'
;MAFSQMVLGLATENRTLNALSEEHAKKPRWFKGAAMAGPLADLNGVDMTIDTDVGLIPVQIKSSDTGAAEYRRKYPAYKNVVVIVIKRYTDDDEIRHLVFTVIGKRRKKIQYERKMRRQKQEKRSRV
;
A
#
# COMPACT_ATOMS: atom_id res chain seq x y z
N MET A 1 3.35 -9.76 -26.83
CA MET A 1 2.68 -8.62 -26.15
C MET A 1 2.88 -8.57 -24.63
N ALA A 2 3.11 -9.70 -23.93
CA ALA A 2 3.25 -9.72 -22.46
C ALA A 2 4.47 -8.97 -21.89
N PHE A 3 5.61 -8.97 -22.61
CA PHE A 3 6.85 -8.32 -22.17
C PHE A 3 6.71 -6.80 -21.97
N SER A 4 5.95 -6.12 -22.85
CA SER A 4 5.73 -4.67 -22.76
C SER A 4 4.91 -4.28 -21.53
N GLN A 5 3.89 -5.05 -21.17
CA GLN A 5 3.09 -4.76 -19.97
C GLN A 5 3.88 -4.98 -18.67
N MET A 6 4.75 -5.99 -18.61
CA MET A 6 5.58 -6.25 -17.44
C MET A 6 6.56 -5.10 -17.19
N VAL A 7 7.20 -4.58 -18.24
CA VAL A 7 8.10 -3.41 -18.16
C VAL A 7 7.36 -2.16 -17.68
N LEU A 8 6.13 -1.93 -18.16
CA LEU A 8 5.31 -0.79 -17.74
C LEU A 8 4.85 -0.88 -16.28
N GLY A 9 4.54 -2.09 -15.80
CA GLY A 9 4.22 -2.35 -14.39
C GLY A 9 5.39 -1.99 -13.47
N LEU A 10 6.55 -2.59 -13.74
CA LEU A 10 7.77 -2.36 -12.96
C LEU A 10 8.22 -0.89 -12.99
N ALA A 11 8.08 -0.21 -14.13
CA ALA A 11 8.38 1.22 -14.23
C ALA A 11 7.45 2.07 -13.34
N THR A 12 6.17 1.72 -13.23
CA THR A 12 5.20 2.43 -12.38
C THR A 12 5.50 2.21 -10.91
N GLU A 13 5.86 0.99 -10.52
CA GLU A 13 6.24 0.63 -9.16
C GLU A 13 7.52 1.36 -8.72
N ASN A 14 8.56 1.34 -9.56
CA ASN A 14 9.81 2.06 -9.32
C ASN A 14 9.59 3.57 -9.22
N ARG A 15 8.77 4.15 -10.10
CA ARG A 15 8.41 5.57 -10.01
C ARG A 15 7.72 5.89 -8.69
N THR A 16 6.82 5.01 -8.25
CA THR A 16 6.14 5.16 -6.95
C THR A 16 7.14 5.13 -5.80
N LEU A 17 8.07 4.18 -5.79
CA LEU A 17 9.10 4.09 -4.77
C LEU A 17 10.00 5.34 -4.74
N ASN A 18 10.42 5.83 -5.91
CA ASN A 18 11.26 7.02 -6.02
C ASN A 18 10.55 8.26 -5.47
N ALA A 19 9.28 8.48 -5.85
CA ALA A 19 8.47 9.59 -5.35
C ALA A 19 8.35 9.59 -3.82
N LEU A 20 8.28 8.40 -3.18
CA LEU A 20 8.21 8.27 -1.73
C LEU A 20 9.57 8.41 -1.04
N SER A 21 10.66 8.12 -1.75
CA SER A 21 12.02 8.12 -1.22
C SER A 21 12.70 9.49 -1.31
N GLU A 22 12.22 10.36 -2.19
CA GLU A 22 12.73 11.72 -2.42
C GLU A 22 13.04 12.48 -1.11
N GLU A 23 14.25 13.01 -0.99
CA GLU A 23 14.79 13.59 0.25
C GLU A 23 14.04 14.86 0.68
N HIS A 24 13.64 15.69 -0.28
CA HIS A 24 12.99 16.97 -0.02
C HIS A 24 11.45 16.90 0.05
N ALA A 25 10.88 15.71 -0.14
CA ALA A 25 9.44 15.53 -0.07
C ALA A 25 8.91 15.72 1.36
N LYS A 26 7.77 16.42 1.50
CA LYS A 26 7.03 16.51 2.77
C LYS A 26 6.43 15.14 3.12
N LYS A 27 7.06 14.42 4.04
CA LYS A 27 6.62 13.10 4.51
C LYS A 27 5.84 13.22 5.83
N PRO A 28 4.70 12.53 5.98
CA PRO A 28 4.00 12.49 7.26
C PRO A 28 4.84 11.81 8.34
N ARG A 29 4.78 12.28 9.59
CA ARG A 29 5.54 11.70 10.73
C ARG A 29 5.31 10.20 10.97
N TRP A 30 4.19 9.66 10.52
CA TRP A 30 3.86 8.24 10.68
C TRP A 30 4.50 7.35 9.61
N PHE A 31 5.06 7.93 8.53
CA PHE A 31 5.72 7.20 7.45
C PHE A 31 7.19 6.98 7.81
N LYS A 32 7.66 5.74 7.73
CA LYS A 32 9.04 5.34 8.07
C LYS A 32 9.87 4.94 6.86
N GLY A 33 9.22 4.54 5.78
CA GLY A 33 9.89 4.14 4.55
C GLY A 33 8.97 3.35 3.62
N ALA A 34 9.48 3.06 2.44
CA ALA A 34 8.84 2.19 1.45
C ALA A 34 9.92 1.25 0.88
N ALA A 35 9.52 0.02 0.54
CA ALA A 35 10.40 -0.96 -0.08
C ALA A 35 9.61 -1.82 -1.07
N MET A 36 10.26 -2.19 -2.18
CA MET A 36 9.71 -3.20 -3.10
C MET A 36 9.46 -4.51 -2.36
N ALA A 37 8.41 -5.22 -2.77
CA ALA A 37 8.15 -6.55 -2.28
C ALA A 37 9.27 -7.51 -2.73
N GLY A 38 9.58 -8.47 -1.87
CA GLY A 38 10.44 -9.58 -2.25
C GLY A 38 9.68 -10.61 -3.09
N PRO A 39 10.37 -11.58 -3.73
CA PRO A 39 9.76 -12.54 -4.66
C PRO A 39 8.57 -13.33 -4.07
N LEU A 40 8.61 -13.64 -2.78
CA LEU A 40 7.51 -14.34 -2.09
C LEU A 40 6.27 -13.47 -1.86
N ALA A 41 6.44 -12.16 -1.71
CA ALA A 41 5.34 -11.21 -1.56
C ALA A 41 4.70 -10.88 -2.92
N ASP A 42 5.48 -10.84 -4.00
CA ASP A 42 4.99 -10.74 -5.38
C ASP A 42 4.04 -11.89 -5.75
N LEU A 43 4.37 -13.13 -5.35
CA LEU A 43 3.49 -14.29 -5.56
C LEU A 43 2.12 -14.11 -4.89
N ASN A 44 2.07 -13.31 -3.83
CA ASN A 44 0.85 -12.97 -3.10
C ASN A 44 0.18 -11.69 -3.60
N GLY A 45 0.65 -11.14 -4.73
CA GLY A 45 0.12 -9.92 -5.33
C GLY A 45 0.37 -8.71 -4.43
N VAL A 46 1.60 -8.52 -3.99
CA VAL A 46 2.04 -7.31 -3.28
C VAL A 46 3.25 -6.80 -4.05
N ASP A 47 3.19 -5.56 -4.53
CA ASP A 47 4.32 -4.98 -5.28
C ASP A 47 5.28 -4.24 -4.33
N MET A 48 4.77 -3.71 -3.22
CA MET A 48 5.58 -2.98 -2.24
C MET A 48 4.99 -3.01 -0.85
N THR A 49 5.82 -2.62 0.13
CA THR A 49 5.43 -2.45 1.51
C THR A 49 5.73 -1.03 1.97
N ILE A 50 4.81 -0.46 2.74
CA ILE A 50 4.97 0.86 3.36
C ILE A 50 5.15 0.65 4.85
N ASP A 51 6.29 1.08 5.38
CA ASP A 51 6.56 1.05 6.82
C ASP A 51 5.95 2.26 7.51
N THR A 52 5.25 1.99 8.61
CA THR A 52 4.52 2.99 9.38
C THR A 52 4.71 2.80 10.89
N ASP A 53 4.25 3.78 11.67
CA ASP A 53 4.14 3.66 13.13
C ASP A 53 3.22 2.52 13.61
N VAL A 54 2.36 1.97 12.74
CA VAL A 54 1.53 0.80 13.05
C VAL A 54 2.06 -0.51 12.47
N GLY A 55 3.23 -0.48 11.84
CA GLY A 55 3.86 -1.62 11.17
C GLY A 55 3.73 -1.57 9.65
N LEU A 56 4.11 -2.67 8.99
CA LEU A 56 4.12 -2.77 7.54
C LEU A 56 2.71 -2.86 6.96
N ILE A 57 2.42 -2.05 5.95
CA ILE A 57 1.19 -2.10 5.17
C ILE A 57 1.54 -2.59 3.75
N PRO A 58 1.04 -3.76 3.32
CA PRO A 58 1.27 -4.26 1.98
C PRO A 58 0.43 -3.49 0.96
N VAL A 59 1.03 -3.18 -0.18
CA VAL A 59 0.45 -2.36 -1.24
C VAL A 59 0.61 -3.05 -2.60
N GLN A 60 -0.46 -2.99 -3.39
CA GLN A 60 -0.45 -3.30 -4.80
C GLN A 60 -0.68 -2.00 -5.58
N ILE A 61 0.16 -1.75 -6.57
CA ILE A 61 0.03 -0.67 -7.54
C ILE A 61 -0.65 -1.21 -8.80
N LYS A 62 -1.57 -0.43 -9.36
CA LYS A 62 -2.18 -0.68 -10.67
C LYS A 62 -2.22 0.59 -11.48
N SER A 63 -2.22 0.46 -12.80
CA SER A 63 -2.31 1.62 -13.72
C SER A 63 -3.74 1.99 -14.09
N SER A 64 -4.73 1.18 -13.71
CA SER A 64 -6.15 1.40 -14.01
C SER A 64 -7.09 0.84 -12.94
N ASP A 65 -8.30 1.39 -12.88
CA ASP A 65 -9.38 0.92 -12.01
C ASP A 65 -9.84 -0.50 -12.38
N THR A 66 -9.90 -0.81 -13.69
CA THR A 66 -10.18 -2.17 -14.17
C THR A 66 -9.15 -3.16 -13.64
N GLY A 67 -7.85 -2.83 -13.72
CA GLY A 67 -6.79 -3.68 -13.19
C GLY A 67 -6.85 -3.85 -11.67
N ALA A 68 -7.29 -2.81 -10.95
CA ALA A 68 -7.54 -2.89 -9.51
C ALA A 68 -8.73 -3.81 -9.17
N ALA A 69 -9.82 -3.75 -9.94
CA ALA A 69 -10.97 -4.63 -9.77
C ALA A 69 -10.62 -6.09 -10.09
N GLU A 70 -9.86 -6.34 -11.16
CA GLU A 70 -9.36 -7.66 -11.52
C GLU A 70 -8.44 -8.24 -10.43
N TYR A 71 -7.53 -7.42 -9.89
CA TYR A 71 -6.71 -7.82 -8.76
C TYR A 71 -7.56 -8.27 -7.57
N ARG A 72 -8.56 -7.47 -7.19
CA ARG A 72 -9.47 -7.80 -6.08
C ARG A 72 -10.24 -9.10 -6.31
N ARG A 73 -10.61 -9.40 -7.56
CA ARG A 73 -11.24 -10.66 -7.96
C ARG A 73 -10.28 -11.84 -7.90
N LYS A 74 -9.04 -11.67 -8.35
CA LYS A 74 -8.00 -12.72 -8.37
C LYS A 74 -7.49 -13.06 -6.97
N TYR A 75 -7.46 -12.08 -6.07
CA TYR A 75 -6.88 -12.18 -4.73
C TYR A 75 -7.90 -11.87 -3.61
N PRO A 76 -9.03 -12.59 -3.53
CA PRO A 76 -10.13 -12.27 -2.61
C PRO A 76 -9.78 -12.47 -1.13
N ALA A 77 -8.79 -13.32 -0.84
CA ALA A 77 -8.28 -13.55 0.51
C ALA A 77 -7.40 -12.38 1.03
N TYR A 78 -6.82 -11.59 0.13
CA TYR A 78 -5.83 -10.55 0.46
C TYR A 78 -6.49 -9.18 0.75
N LYS A 79 -7.50 -9.19 1.62
CA LYS A 79 -8.28 -8.00 1.98
C LYS A 79 -7.48 -6.93 2.73
N ASN A 80 -6.34 -7.30 3.30
CA ASN A 80 -5.42 -6.43 4.00
C ASN A 80 -4.49 -5.64 3.06
N VAL A 81 -4.35 -6.05 1.79
CA VAL A 81 -3.56 -5.34 0.79
C VAL A 81 -4.30 -4.09 0.33
N VAL A 82 -3.59 -2.96 0.39
CA VAL A 82 -4.07 -1.68 -0.12
C VAL A 82 -3.78 -1.63 -1.61
N VAL A 83 -4.81 -1.39 -2.42
CA VAL A 83 -4.64 -1.24 -3.88
C VAL A 83 -4.68 0.24 -4.20
N ILE A 84 -3.66 0.74 -4.90
CA ILE A 84 -3.54 2.14 -5.31
C ILE A 84 -3.44 2.18 -6.83
N VAL A 85 -4.25 3.04 -7.45
CA VAL A 85 -4.20 3.25 -8.89
C VAL A 85 -3.34 4.48 -9.17
N ILE A 86 -2.24 4.27 -9.89
CA ILE A 86 -1.29 5.31 -10.31
C ILE A 86 -1.27 5.31 -11.84
N LYS A 87 -1.83 6.36 -12.45
CA LYS A 87 -1.89 6.47 -13.91
C LYS A 87 -0.53 6.90 -14.46
N ARG A 88 -0.29 6.61 -15.75
CA ARG A 88 0.96 6.94 -16.44
C ARG A 88 1.39 8.40 -16.30
N TYR A 89 0.42 9.33 -16.28
CA TYR A 89 0.67 10.77 -16.24
C TYR A 89 0.50 11.39 -14.84
N THR A 90 0.25 10.58 -13.82
CA THR A 90 0.28 11.03 -12.42
C THR A 90 1.70 11.48 -12.09
N ASP A 91 1.88 12.72 -11.66
CA ASP A 91 3.19 13.25 -11.27
C ASP A 91 3.60 12.78 -9.86
N ASP A 92 4.84 13.04 -9.47
CA ASP A 92 5.40 12.55 -8.20
C ASP A 92 4.71 13.18 -6.97
N ASP A 93 4.27 14.44 -7.05
CA ASP A 93 3.52 15.11 -6.00
C ASP A 93 2.14 14.46 -5.79
N GLU A 94 1.45 14.15 -6.88
CA GLU A 94 0.16 13.47 -6.89
C GLU A 94 0.31 12.02 -6.42
N ILE A 95 1.35 11.30 -6.85
CA ILE A 95 1.68 9.96 -6.33
C ILE A 95 1.82 10.01 -4.81
N ARG A 96 2.63 10.94 -4.29
CA ARG A 96 2.82 11.10 -2.85
C ARG A 96 1.50 11.39 -2.14
N HIS A 97 0.71 12.32 -2.67
CA HIS A 97 -0.57 12.69 -2.10
C HIS A 97 -1.54 11.49 -2.04
N LEU A 98 -1.66 10.74 -3.14
CA LEU A 98 -2.51 9.56 -3.23
C LEU A 98 -2.06 8.48 -2.24
N VAL A 99 -0.77 8.12 -2.26
CA VAL A 99 -0.22 7.10 -1.37
C VAL A 99 -0.42 7.49 0.08
N PHE A 100 -0.01 8.70 0.50
CA PHE A 100 -0.14 9.10 1.89
C PHE A 100 -1.58 9.22 2.36
N THR A 101 -2.50 9.63 1.48
CA THR A 101 -3.92 9.70 1.81
C THR A 101 -4.51 8.30 2.02
N VAL A 102 -4.26 7.37 1.10
CA VAL A 102 -4.81 6.02 1.16
C VAL A 102 -4.19 5.23 2.32
N ILE A 103 -2.87 5.28 2.47
CA ILE A 103 -2.16 4.62 3.57
C ILE A 103 -2.55 5.24 4.92
N GLY A 104 -2.69 6.57 4.99
CA GLY A 104 -3.18 7.26 6.18
C GLY A 104 -4.56 6.79 6.63
N LYS A 105 -5.49 6.55 5.70
CA LYS A 105 -6.82 5.96 6.00
C LYS A 105 -6.69 4.53 6.52
N ARG A 106 -5.85 3.69 5.88
CA ARG A 106 -5.64 2.30 6.34
C ARG A 106 -4.99 2.26 7.72
N ARG A 107 -3.99 3.09 7.97
CA ARG A 107 -3.33 3.28 9.28
C ARG A 107 -4.35 3.59 10.37
N LYS A 108 -5.21 4.60 10.17
CA LYS A 108 -6.25 4.97 11.14
C LYS A 108 -7.19 3.79 11.45
N LYS A 109 -7.57 3.02 10.42
CA LYS A 109 -8.38 1.80 10.60
C LYS A 109 -7.67 0.75 11.45
N ILE A 110 -6.38 0.50 11.21
CA ILE A 110 -5.57 -0.44 12.02
C ILE A 110 -5.49 0.01 13.48
N GLN A 111 -5.27 1.30 13.73
CA GLN A 111 -5.23 1.85 15.10
C GLN A 111 -6.57 1.62 15.82
N TYR A 112 -7.67 1.90 15.14
CA TYR A 112 -9.01 1.66 15.67
C TYR A 112 -9.26 0.17 15.97
N GLU A 113 -8.95 -0.72 15.03
CA GLU A 113 -9.08 -2.18 15.19
C GLU A 113 -8.29 -2.69 16.40
N ARG A 114 -7.06 -2.20 16.60
CA ARG A 114 -6.22 -2.55 17.77
C ARG A 114 -6.82 -2.05 19.08
N LYS A 115 -7.30 -0.80 19.12
CA LYS A 115 -7.95 -0.22 20.31
C LYS A 115 -9.18 -1.05 20.72
N MET A 116 -10.03 -1.40 19.76
CA MET A 116 -11.24 -2.20 20.03
C MET A 116 -10.92 -3.61 20.53
N ARG A 117 -9.90 -4.27 19.96
CA ARG A 117 -9.44 -5.60 20.42
C ARG A 117 -8.95 -5.57 21.87
N ARG A 118 -8.14 -4.56 22.22
CA ARG A 118 -7.64 -4.38 23.58
C ARG A 118 -8.76 -4.20 24.60
N GLN A 119 -9.73 -3.34 24.31
CA GLN A 119 -10.90 -3.14 25.19
C GLN A 119 -11.73 -4.43 25.38
N LYS A 120 -11.87 -5.24 24.32
CA LYS A 120 -12.58 -6.52 24.40
C LYS A 120 -11.83 -7.54 25.27
N GLN A 121 -10.51 -7.57 25.21
CA GLN A 121 -9.68 -8.44 26.05
C GLN A 121 -9.75 -8.03 27.52
N GLU A 122 -9.63 -6.74 27.82
CA GLU A 122 -9.73 -6.20 29.19
C GLU A 122 -11.10 -6.45 29.83
N LYS A 123 -12.18 -6.46 29.04
CA LYS A 123 -13.52 -6.84 29.54
C LYS A 123 -13.63 -8.34 29.82
N ARG A 124 -13.00 -9.19 29.00
CA ARG A 124 -13.04 -10.65 29.17
C ARG A 124 -12.19 -11.15 30.33
N SER A 125 -11.13 -10.43 30.70
CA SER A 125 -10.28 -10.79 31.84
C SER A 125 -10.83 -10.31 33.20
N ARG A 126 -11.94 -9.57 33.20
CA ARG A 126 -12.63 -9.07 34.40
C ARG A 126 -13.91 -9.87 34.74
N VAL A 127 -14.24 -10.86 33.90
CA VAL A 127 -15.32 -11.84 34.10
C VAL A 127 -14.66 -13.17 34.45
#